data_AF-A0A3G1A7G5-F1
#
_entry.id   AF-A0A3G1A7G5-F1
#
_cell.length_a   1.000
_cell.length_b   1.000
_cell.length_c   1.000
_cell.angle_alpha   90.00
_cell.angle_beta   90.00
_cell.angle_gamma   90.00
#
_symmetry.space_group_name_H-M   'P 1'
#
loop_
_entity.id
_entity.type
_entity.pdbx_description
1 polymer ?
#
loop_
_entity_poly.entity_id
_entity_poly.type
_entity_poly.pdbx_seq_one_letter_code
_entity_poly.pdbx_strand_id
1 'polypeptide(L)'
;MVYPTEPELAHRYGKIAMAICKKAQIPYPDTLKAQVCRKCGSFLVPGETMRVRVKNRGKMKYIAVTCLRCGYVRRYPLKWKDVLPKPWHIFYGDRGDY
;
A
#
# COMPACT_ATOMS: atom_id res chain seq x y z
N MET A 1 4.11 -15.91 1.25
CA MET A 1 3.06 -14.95 1.63
C MET A 1 2.03 -15.68 2.46
N VAL A 2 1.78 -15.28 3.71
CA VAL A 2 0.88 -15.98 4.66
C VAL A 2 -0.60 -15.62 4.47
N TYR A 3 -0.88 -14.57 3.69
CA TYR A 3 -2.24 -14.06 3.49
C TYR A 3 -3.25 -15.04 2.86
N PRO A 4 -2.95 -15.80 1.77
CA PRO A 4 -3.94 -16.69 1.16
C PRO A 4 -4.30 -17.89 2.04
N THR A 5 -3.44 -18.26 2.99
CA THR A 5 -3.66 -19.35 3.93
C THR A 5 -4.31 -18.90 5.23
N GLU A 6 -3.94 -17.72 5.75
CA GLU A 6 -4.47 -17.21 7.00
C GLU A 6 -4.54 -15.66 7.02
N PRO A 7 -5.67 -15.06 6.59
CA PRO A 7 -5.80 -13.61 6.45
C PRO A 7 -5.83 -12.89 7.81
N GLU A 8 -6.35 -13.54 8.86
CA GLU A 8 -6.45 -12.94 10.20
C GLU A 8 -5.07 -12.70 10.81
N LEU A 9 -4.16 -13.66 10.66
CA LEU A 9 -2.79 -13.57 11.13
C LEU A 9 -2.02 -12.47 10.38
N ALA A 10 -2.21 -12.36 9.06
CA ALA A 10 -1.62 -11.30 8.27
C ALA A 10 -2.07 -9.90 8.75
N HIS A 11 -3.35 -9.75 9.10
CA HIS A 11 -3.86 -8.50 9.69
C HIS A 11 -3.30 -8.22 11.09
N ARG A 12 -3.10 -9.26 11.91
CA ARG A 12 -2.46 -9.14 13.22
C ARG A 12 -1.02 -8.65 13.09
N TYR A 13 -0.24 -9.22 12.17
CA TYR A 13 1.13 -8.78 11.93
C TYR A 13 1.22 -7.34 11.43
N GLY A 14 0.31 -6.91 10.56
CA GLY A 14 0.26 -5.52 10.12
C GLY A 14 0.00 -4.53 11.26
N LYS A 15 -0.88 -4.89 12.21
CA LYS A 15 -1.10 -4.10 13.45
C LYS A 15 0.15 -4.06 14.34
N ILE A 16 0.82 -5.20 14.53
CA ILE A 16 2.05 -5.29 15.32
C ILE A 16 3.15 -4.43 14.69
N ALA A 17 3.37 -4.52 13.39
CA ALA A 17 4.36 -3.71 12.68
C ALA A 17 4.10 -2.21 12.86
N MET A 18 2.83 -1.77 12.82
CA MET A 18 2.48 -0.38 13.11
C MET A 18 2.75 0.01 14.56
N ALA A 19 2.46 -0.87 15.52
CA ALA A 19 2.75 -0.63 16.92
C ALA A 19 4.27 -0.51 17.19
N ILE A 20 5.08 -1.36 16.57
CA ILE A 20 6.54 -1.31 16.63
C ILE A 20 7.05 0.02 16.07
N CYS A 21 6.60 0.42 14.87
CA CYS A 21 7.04 1.67 14.26
C CYS A 21 6.69 2.89 15.13
N LYS A 22 5.49 2.90 15.72
CA LYS A 22 5.06 3.95 16.66
C LYS A 22 5.92 3.98 17.92
N LYS A 23 6.17 2.81 18.52
CA LYS A 23 6.97 2.67 19.74
C LYS A 23 8.43 3.07 19.51
N ALA A 24 9.01 2.69 18.39
CA ALA A 24 10.36 3.04 18.00
C ALA A 24 10.50 4.46 17.40
N GLN A 25 9.38 5.18 17.20
CA GLN A 25 9.32 6.49 16.54
C GLN A 25 10.02 6.53 15.16
N ILE A 26 10.07 5.40 14.46
CA ILE A 26 10.68 5.29 13.14
C ILE A 26 9.66 5.62 12.04
N PRO A 27 10.10 6.21 10.92
CA PRO A 27 9.24 6.35 9.75
C PRO A 27 8.81 4.96 9.27
N TYR A 28 7.55 4.85 8.87
CA TYR A 28 7.05 3.60 8.31
C TYR A 28 7.88 3.23 7.06
N PRO A 29 8.45 2.02 6.95
CA PRO A 29 9.18 1.59 5.75
C PRO A 29 8.31 1.66 4.48
N ASP A 30 8.91 1.98 3.33
CA ASP A 30 8.17 2.13 2.07
C ASP A 30 7.49 0.83 1.60
N THR A 31 8.13 -0.32 1.87
CA THR A 31 7.57 -1.66 1.69
C THR A 31 6.24 -1.82 2.42
N LEU A 32 6.22 -1.47 3.70
CA LEU A 32 5.02 -1.54 4.52
C LEU A 32 4.01 -0.45 4.12
N LYS A 33 4.45 0.72 3.65
CA LYS A 33 3.52 1.76 3.16
C LYS A 33 2.68 1.24 1.98
N ALA A 34 3.21 0.36 1.15
CA ALA A 34 2.47 -0.25 0.04
C ALA A 34 1.54 -1.37 0.53
N GLN A 35 2.06 -2.23 1.41
CA GLN A 35 1.44 -3.49 1.81
C GLN A 35 0.45 -3.40 2.96
N VAL A 36 0.51 -2.37 3.80
CA VAL A 36 -0.32 -2.28 5.01
C VAL A 36 -1.07 -0.96 5.05
N CYS A 37 -2.35 -1.03 5.40
CA CYS A 37 -3.19 0.15 5.58
C CYS A 37 -2.77 0.95 6.82
N ARG A 38 -2.41 2.23 6.64
CA ARG A 38 -2.01 3.15 7.73
C ARG A 38 -3.07 3.36 8.81
N LYS A 39 -4.35 3.16 8.50
CA LYS A 39 -5.44 3.41 9.44
C LYS A 39 -5.74 2.19 10.31
N CYS A 40 -5.99 1.04 9.69
CA CYS A 40 -6.44 -0.17 10.41
C CYS A 40 -5.36 -1.25 10.57
N GLY A 41 -4.18 -1.09 9.97
CA GLY A 41 -3.11 -2.10 10.02
C GLY A 41 -3.42 -3.36 9.22
N SER A 42 -4.49 -3.39 8.42
CA SER A 42 -4.80 -4.54 7.57
C SER A 42 -3.82 -4.63 6.39
N PHE A 43 -3.38 -5.85 6.10
CA PHE A 43 -2.68 -6.19 4.88
C PHE A 43 -3.54 -5.91 3.64
N LEU A 44 -2.95 -5.22 2.66
CA LEU A 44 -3.57 -4.75 1.43
C LEU A 44 -3.16 -5.69 0.29
N VAL A 45 -4.13 -6.44 -0.20
CA VAL A 45 -4.00 -7.32 -1.35
C VAL A 45 -4.87 -6.76 -2.48
N PRO A 46 -4.28 -6.45 -3.65
CA PRO A 46 -5.05 -6.00 -4.81
C PRO A 46 -6.14 -7.02 -5.17
N GLY A 47 -7.38 -6.58 -5.33
CA GLY A 47 -8.50 -7.43 -5.72
C GLY A 47 -9.33 -7.98 -4.55
N GLU A 48 -8.72 -8.17 -3.37
CA GLU A 48 -9.42 -8.69 -2.19
C GLU A 48 -9.70 -7.62 -1.14
N THR A 49 -8.67 -7.12 -0.47
CA THR A 49 -8.80 -6.12 0.61
C THR A 49 -8.56 -4.69 0.13
N MET A 50 -8.08 -4.54 -1.10
CA MET A 50 -7.70 -3.27 -1.70
C MET A 50 -8.27 -3.11 -3.10
N ARG A 51 -8.85 -1.92 -3.36
CA ARG A 51 -9.28 -1.49 -4.68
C ARG A 51 -8.35 -0.41 -5.21
N VAL A 52 -7.74 -0.64 -6.37
CA VAL A 52 -6.87 0.32 -7.05
C VAL A 52 -7.62 0.91 -8.24
N ARG A 53 -7.63 2.24 -8.36
CA ARG A 53 -8.21 2.95 -9.51
C ARG A 53 -7.26 4.04 -9.97
N VAL A 54 -7.00 4.09 -11.27
CA VAL A 54 -6.38 5.26 -11.90
C VAL A 54 -7.49 6.29 -12.10
N LYS A 55 -7.33 7.47 -11.49
CA LYS A 55 -8.25 8.59 -11.64
C LYS A 55 -7.52 9.76 -12.26
N ASN A 56 -8.27 10.56 -13.01
CA ASN A 56 -7.79 11.83 -13.51
C ASN A 56 -8.57 12.97 -12.84
N ARG A 57 -7.88 14.02 -12.40
CA ARG A 57 -8.50 15.29 -11.99
C ARG A 57 -7.81 16.40 -12.77
N GLY A 58 -8.43 16.76 -13.90
CA GLY A 58 -7.89 17.76 -14.83
C GLY A 58 -6.58 17.31 -15.48
N LYS A 59 -5.49 18.05 -15.21
CA LYS A 59 -4.14 17.74 -15.73
C LYS A 59 -3.37 16.74 -14.87
N MET A 60 -3.89 16.37 -13.69
CA MET A 60 -3.20 15.48 -12.75
C MET A 60 -3.83 14.07 -12.73
N LYS A 61 -3.08 13.09 -13.24
CA LYS A 61 -3.39 11.66 -13.07
C LYS A 61 -2.89 11.19 -11.71
N TYR A 62 -3.68 10.38 -11.01
CA TYR A 62 -3.30 9.79 -9.73
C TYR A 62 -3.88 8.38 -9.57
N ILE A 63 -3.16 7.54 -8.84
CA ILE A 63 -3.64 6.24 -8.41
C ILE A 63 -4.31 6.42 -7.05
N ALA A 64 -5.60 6.11 -6.99
CA ALA A 64 -6.37 6.02 -5.76
C ALA A 64 -6.40 4.55 -5.30
N VAL A 65 -5.83 4.31 -4.13
CA VAL A 65 -5.84 3.04 -3.44
C VAL A 65 -6.83 3.11 -2.29
N THR A 66 -7.90 2.34 -2.35
CA THR A 66 -8.93 2.30 -1.31
C THR A 66 -8.84 0.97 -0.56
N CYS A 67 -8.72 1.04 0.76
CA CYS A 67 -8.87 -0.13 1.62
C CYS A 67 -10.36 -0.49 1.75
N LEU A 68 -10.73 -1.71 1.40
CA LEU A 68 -12.11 -2.19 1.45
C LEU A 68 -12.55 -2.54 2.88
N ARG A 69 -11.62 -2.71 3.83
CA ARG A 69 -11.95 -2.97 5.24
C ARG A 69 -12.32 -1.72 6.04
N CYS A 70 -11.69 -0.56 5.78
CA CYS A 70 -11.88 0.65 6.58
C CYS A 70 -12.23 1.91 5.78
N GLY A 71 -12.30 1.81 4.44
CA GLY A 71 -12.60 2.91 3.54
C GLY A 71 -11.48 3.94 3.36
N TYR A 72 -10.33 3.78 4.02
CA TYR A 72 -9.22 4.72 3.90
C TYR A 72 -8.67 4.75 2.47
N VAL A 73 -8.51 5.97 1.92
CA VAL A 73 -8.04 6.19 0.55
C VAL A 73 -6.67 6.84 0.55
N ARG A 74 -5.70 6.20 -0.11
CA ARG A 74 -4.38 6.74 -0.39
C ARG A 74 -4.32 7.20 -1.83
N ARG A 75 -3.71 8.35 -2.08
CA ARG A 75 -3.59 8.94 -3.41
C ARG A 75 -2.13 9.10 -3.74
N TYR A 76 -1.72 8.57 -4.88
CA TYR A 76 -0.36 8.66 -5.37
C TYR A 76 -0.38 9.38 -6.71
N PRO A 77 0.23 10.58 -6.81
CA PRO A 77 0.29 11.28 -8.09
C PRO A 77 1.10 10.45 -9.08
N LEU A 78 0.63 10.40 -10.33
CA LEU A 78 1.37 9.84 -11.46
C LEU A 78 2.08 11.01 -12.15
N LYS A 79 3.28 11.40 -11.67
CA LYS A 79 4.13 12.30 -12.44
C LYS A 79 5.09 11.48 -13.30
N TRP A 80 5.44 12.04 -14.45
CA TRP A 80 6.39 11.50 -15.41
C TRP A 80 7.84 11.52 -14.89
N LYS A 81 8.18 12.47 -14.00
CA LYS A 81 9.55 12.69 -13.48
C LYS A 81 9.85 12.03 -12.13
N ASP A 82 8.99 11.17 -11.58
CA ASP A 82 9.24 10.59 -10.26
C ASP A 82 10.31 9.48 -10.37
N VAL A 83 11.56 9.81 -10.00
CA VAL A 83 12.74 8.92 -10.01
C VAL A 83 12.76 7.94 -8.81
N LEU A 84 11.86 8.12 -7.84
CA LEU A 84 11.73 7.20 -6.71
C LEU A 84 10.94 5.96 -7.13
N PRO A 85 11.38 4.74 -6.75
CA PRO A 85 10.57 3.56 -6.95
C PRO A 85 9.28 3.75 -6.18
N LYS A 86 8.19 3.95 -6.91
CA LYS A 86 6.87 4.09 -6.31
C LYS A 86 6.60 2.82 -5.46
N PRO A 87 5.82 2.89 -4.38
CA PRO A 87 5.65 1.76 -3.47
C PRO A 87 5.11 0.48 -4.12
N TRP A 88 4.59 0.56 -5.35
CA TRP A 88 4.19 -0.58 -6.18
C TRP A 88 5.33 -1.37 -6.84
N HIS A 89 6.56 -0.86 -6.90
CA HIS A 89 7.70 -1.68 -7.34
C HIS A 89 7.88 -2.92 -6.44
N ILE A 90 7.45 -2.84 -5.17
CA ILE A 90 7.44 -3.97 -4.23
C ILE A 90 6.34 -5.01 -4.54
N PHE A 91 5.31 -4.64 -5.30
CA PHE A 91 4.27 -5.56 -5.77
C PHE A 91 4.53 -6.07 -7.20
N TYR A 92 5.22 -5.30 -8.05
CA TYR A 92 5.32 -5.54 -9.49
C TYR A 92 6.73 -5.40 -10.13
N GLY A 93 7.81 -5.13 -9.39
CA GLY A 93 9.18 -5.16 -9.91
C GLY A 93 9.87 -6.46 -9.47
N ASP A 94 10.36 -7.34 -10.33
CA ASP A 94 11.11 -7.07 -11.56
C ASP A 94 10.49 -7.73 -12.82
N ARG A 95 10.19 -6.92 -13.84
CA ARG A 95 10.21 -7.33 -15.26
C ARG A 95 10.19 -6.09 -16.16
N GLY A 96 11.37 -5.70 -16.64
CA GLY A 96 11.57 -4.99 -17.90
C GLY A 96 11.23 -3.50 -17.96
N ASP A 97 12.27 -2.72 -18.16
CA ASP A 97 12.36 -1.53 -19.02
C ASP A 97 11.09 -1.15 -19.80
N TYR A 98 10.54 0.05 -19.52
CA TYR A 98 9.90 0.97 -20.46
C TYR A 98 9.95 2.40 -19.91
#